data_AF-B5FWA4-F1
#
_entry.id   AF-B5FWA4-F1
#
_cell.length_a   1.000
_cell.length_b   1.000
_cell.length_c   1.000
_cell.angle_alpha   90.00
_cell.angle_beta   90.00
_cell.angle_gamma   90.00
#
_symmetry.space_group_name_H-M   'P 1'
#
loop_
_entity.id
_entity.type
_entity.pdbx_description
1 polymer ?
#
loop_
_entity_poly.entity_id
_entity_poly.type
_entity_poly.pdbx_seq_one_letter_code
_entity_poly.pdbx_strand_id
1 'polypeptide(L)'
;MSLRFLHQMINIWKDRIAVDKDVRTQAMYQMMDQGFVGLIFSCFIEDKNTKTGRVLYTCFQSIQAQKSSEYERIEIPIHIVPHVTIGKVCLESAVELPKILCQEEQDAYRRIHSLTHLDSVTKIHNGS
;
A
#
# COMPACT_ATOMS: atom_id res chain seq x y z
N MET A 1 2.29 13.64 1.77
CA MET A 1 2.90 12.35 2.18
C MET A 1 2.08 11.24 1.55
N SER A 2 2.52 10.71 0.40
CA SER A 2 1.81 9.64 -0.31
C SER A 2 2.18 8.30 0.32
N LEU A 3 1.37 7.81 1.27
CA LEU A 3 1.47 6.41 1.72
C LEU A 3 0.98 5.51 0.58
N ARG A 4 1.90 4.91 -0.18
CA ARG A 4 1.63 3.67 -0.90
C ARG A 4 2.41 2.59 -0.18
N PHE A 5 1.71 1.66 0.47
CA PHE A 5 2.08 0.23 0.68
C PHE A 5 1.08 -0.36 1.68
N LEU A 6 -0.11 -0.70 1.19
CA LEU A 6 -1.07 -1.53 1.90
C LEU A 6 -0.79 -2.98 1.47
N HIS A 7 -0.14 -3.78 2.31
CA HIS A 7 -0.05 -5.22 2.10
C HIS A 7 -1.32 -5.89 2.64
N GLN A 8 -2.37 -5.94 1.81
CA GLN A 8 -3.48 -6.83 2.07
C GLN A 8 -3.00 -8.29 1.95
N MET A 9 -3.30 -9.07 2.98
CA MET A 9 -3.16 -10.54 3.05
C MET A 9 -1.77 -11.14 3.24
N ILE A 10 -0.74 -10.35 3.51
CA ILE A 10 0.60 -10.90 3.81
C ILE A 10 0.97 -10.62 5.26
N ASN A 11 1.28 -11.68 6.00
CA ASN A 11 2.02 -11.54 7.25
C ASN A 11 3.34 -10.88 6.89
N ILE A 12 3.53 -9.61 7.29
CA ILE A 12 4.71 -8.77 6.97
C ILE A 12 6.03 -9.50 7.28
N TRP A 13 6.01 -10.50 8.15
CA TRP A 13 7.17 -11.25 8.61
C TRP A 13 7.41 -12.59 7.91
N LYS A 14 6.46 -13.11 7.11
CA LYS A 14 6.56 -14.46 6.53
C LYS A 14 7.05 -14.46 5.08
N ASP A 15 6.76 -13.42 4.32
CA ASP A 15 7.10 -13.36 2.90
C ASP A 15 8.35 -12.53 2.63
N ARG A 16 9.51 -13.19 2.70
CA ARG A 16 10.83 -12.55 2.49
C ARG A 16 10.93 -11.74 1.20
N ILE A 17 10.28 -12.19 0.13
CA ILE A 17 10.30 -11.50 -1.18
C ILE A 17 9.55 -10.16 -1.13
N ALA A 18 8.40 -10.12 -0.44
CA ALA A 18 7.64 -8.88 -0.27
C ALA A 18 8.43 -7.86 0.56
N VAL A 19 9.07 -8.35 1.63
CA VAL A 19 9.92 -7.52 2.50
C VAL A 19 11.14 -6.96 1.75
N ASP A 20 11.83 -7.77 0.93
CA ASP A 20 12.99 -7.29 0.16
C ASP A 20 12.61 -6.22 -0.88
N LYS A 21 11.46 -6.39 -1.55
CA LYS A 21 10.95 -5.39 -2.50
C LYS A 21 10.65 -4.05 -1.81
N ASP A 22 10.04 -4.09 -0.62
CA ASP A 22 9.74 -2.90 0.16
C ASP A 22 11.04 -2.19 0.60
N VAL A 23 12.05 -2.94 1.04
CA VAL A 23 13.34 -2.39 1.51
C VAL A 23 14.14 -1.70 0.39
N ARG A 24 14.15 -2.27 -0.82
CA ARG A 24 14.81 -1.63 -1.97
C ARG A 24 14.04 -0.40 -2.46
N THR A 25 12.71 -0.47 -2.47
CA THR A 25 11.89 0.69 -2.83
C THR A 25 12.09 1.82 -1.83
N GLN A 26 12.16 1.49 -0.54
CA GLN A 26 12.46 2.43 0.53
C GLN A 26 13.85 3.07 0.36
N ALA A 27 14.88 2.30 -0.01
CA ALA A 27 16.21 2.83 -0.33
C ALA A 27 16.17 3.86 -1.47
N MET A 28 15.41 3.57 -2.53
CA MET A 28 15.24 4.48 -3.66
C MET A 28 14.58 5.80 -3.24
N TYR A 29 13.55 5.77 -2.39
CA TYR A 29 12.95 6.99 -1.86
C TYR A 29 13.91 7.76 -0.96
N GLN A 30 14.76 7.07 -0.19
CA GLN A 30 15.80 7.69 0.63
C GLN A 30 16.90 8.38 -0.18
N MET A 31 17.13 7.97 -1.44
CA MET A 31 18.03 8.71 -2.34
C MET A 31 17.50 10.10 -2.69
N MET A 32 16.18 10.29 -2.68
CA MET A 32 15.54 11.59 -2.93
C MET A 32 15.41 12.42 -1.65
N ASP A 33 15.10 11.77 -0.52
CA ASP A 33 15.01 12.41 0.80
C ASP A 33 15.46 11.43 1.89
N GLN A 34 16.60 11.69 2.50
CA GLN A 34 17.16 10.83 3.56
C GLN A 34 16.25 10.73 4.78
N GLY A 35 15.34 11.70 5.00
CA GLY A 35 14.34 11.68 6.05
C GLY A 35 13.09 10.84 5.73
N PHE A 36 13.00 10.27 4.53
CA PHE A 36 11.85 9.48 4.11
C PHE A 36 11.75 8.18 4.91
N VAL A 37 10.55 7.87 5.42
CA VAL A 37 10.25 6.66 6.21
C VAL A 37 9.14 5.84 5.57
N GLY A 38 9.25 4.52 5.65
CA GLY A 38 8.23 3.58 5.19
C GLY A 38 7.30 3.18 6.33
N LEU A 39 6.00 3.12 6.05
CA LEU A 39 4.98 2.59 6.96
C LEU A 39 4.28 1.40 6.30
N ILE A 40 4.12 0.30 7.05
CA ILE A 40 3.40 -0.89 6.58
C ILE A 40 2.30 -1.21 7.58
N PHE A 41 1.10 -1.45 7.05
CA PHE A 41 -0.05 -1.95 7.81
C PHE A 41 -0.35 -3.39 7.36
N SER A 42 -0.42 -4.31 8.33
CA SER A 42 -0.91 -5.67 8.14
C SER A 42 -2.34 -5.73 8.66
N CYS A 43 -3.27 -5.95 7.74
CA CYS A 43 -4.70 -6.06 8.02
C CYS A 43 -5.17 -7.50 7.82
N PHE A 44 -6.32 -7.83 8.39
CA PHE A 44 -6.97 -9.14 8.24
C PHE A 44 -6.13 -10.32 8.78
N ILE A 45 -5.31 -10.09 9.82
CA ILE A 45 -4.62 -11.19 10.49
C ILE A 45 -5.65 -11.88 11.39
N GLU A 46 -5.99 -13.12 11.09
CA GLU A 46 -6.88 -13.92 11.93
C GLU A 46 -6.14 -15.15 12.46
N ASP A 47 -6.20 -15.35 13.78
CA ASP A 47 -5.82 -16.61 14.38
C ASP A 47 -7.02 -17.56 14.37
N LYS A 48 -6.96 -18.59 13.51
CA LYS A 48 -8.05 -19.55 13.31
C LYS A 48 -8.42 -20.33 14.58
N ASN A 49 -7.49 -20.50 15.51
CA ASN A 49 -7.73 -21.28 16.73
C ASN A 49 -8.45 -20.43 17.78
N THR A 50 -8.13 -19.14 17.87
CA THR A 50 -8.70 -18.21 18.86
C THR A 50 -9.81 -17.33 18.29
N LYS A 51 -10.02 -17.36 16.96
CA LYS A 51 -10.91 -16.44 16.21
C LYS A 51 -10.64 -14.97 16.51
N THR A 52 -9.38 -14.64 16.81
CA THR A 52 -8.97 -13.27 17.13
C THR A 52 -8.43 -12.58 15.88
N GLY A 53 -9.07 -11.46 15.52
CA GLY A 53 -8.59 -10.55 14.49
C GLY A 53 -7.52 -9.61 15.04
N ARG A 54 -6.47 -9.34 14.25
CA ARG A 54 -5.37 -8.44 14.58
C ARG A 54 -5.08 -7.50 13.40
N VAL A 55 -4.67 -6.29 13.76
CA VAL A 55 -4.08 -5.30 12.85
C VAL A 55 -2.74 -4.92 13.44
N LEU A 56 -1.69 -4.98 12.63
CA LEU A 56 -0.33 -4.64 13.05
C LEU A 56 0.21 -3.54 12.14
N TYR A 57 1.10 -2.70 12.66
CA TYR A 57 1.78 -1.67 11.90
C TYR A 57 3.24 -1.57 12.31
N THR A 58 4.09 -1.11 11.40
CA THR A 58 5.53 -0.94 11.62
C THR A 58 6.06 0.23 10.77
N CYS A 59 7.11 0.88 11.27
CA CYS A 59 7.82 1.97 10.60
C CYS A 59 9.28 1.57 10.39
N PHE A 60 9.84 1.91 9.23
CA PHE A 60 11.20 1.51 8.90
C PHE A 60 11.90 2.46 7.94
N GLN A 61 13.22 2.34 7.92
CA GLN A 61 14.09 2.83 6.87
C GLN A 61 14.94 1.68 6.31
N SER A 62 15.66 2.00 5.25
CA SER A 62 16.60 1.13 4.57
C SER A 62 18.03 1.63 4.82
N ILE A 63 18.94 0.73 5.13
CA ILE A 63 20.37 1.01 5.30
C ILE A 63 21.18 0.08 4.38
N GLN A 64 22.24 0.61 3.77
CA GLN A 64 23.13 -0.22 2.97
C GLN A 64 23.98 -1.10 3.90
N ALA A 65 23.99 -2.41 3.65
CA ALA A 65 24.82 -3.34 4.42
C ALA A 65 26.31 -3.03 4.23
N GLN A 66 27.09 -3.08 5.31
CA GLN A 66 28.50 -2.65 5.29
C GLN A 66 29.40 -3.49 4.37
N LYS A 67 28.98 -4.70 4.00
CA LYS A 67 29.79 -5.68 3.26
C LYS A 67 29.15 -6.15 1.95
N SER A 68 28.01 -5.57 1.56
CA SER A 68 27.32 -5.95 0.32
C SER A 68 26.61 -4.75 -0.30
N SER A 69 26.20 -4.89 -1.56
CA SER A 69 25.31 -3.92 -2.22
C SER A 69 23.84 -4.12 -1.83
N GLU A 70 23.56 -4.93 -0.81
CA GLU A 70 22.21 -5.19 -0.34
C GLU A 70 21.77 -4.13 0.66
N TYR A 71 20.46 -3.96 0.75
CA TYR A 71 19.83 -3.06 1.69
C TYR A 71 19.15 -3.87 2.79
N GLU A 72 19.30 -3.41 4.02
CA GLU A 72 18.71 -4.00 5.21
C GLU A 72 17.64 -3.08 5.79
N ARG A 73 16.62 -3.69 6.39
CA ARG A 73 15.57 -2.99 7.12
C ARG A 73 16.08 -2.59 8.50
N ILE A 74 15.90 -1.32 8.86
CA ILE A 74 16.02 -0.83 10.22
C ILE A 74 14.65 -0.34 10.72
N GLU A 75 14.23 -0.80 11.90
CA GLU A 75 12.98 -0.34 12.51
C GLU A 75 13.15 1.08 13.08
N ILE A 76 12.15 1.92 12.83
CA ILE A 76 12.07 3.27 13.36
C ILE A 76 10.95 3.31 14.41
N PRO A 77 11.20 3.80 15.64
CA PRO A 77 10.14 3.96 16.64
C PRO A 77 9.00 4.85 16.13
N ILE A 78 7.76 4.45 16.40
CA ILE A 78 6.56 5.20 16.02
C ILE A 78 5.66 5.43 17.24
N HIS A 79 5.11 6.64 17.34
CA HIS A 79 4.16 7.03 18.38
C HIS A 79 2.91 7.62 17.73
N ILE A 80 1.73 7.18 18.18
CA ILE A 80 0.45 7.76 17.76
C ILE A 80 0.14 8.90 18.74
N VAL A 81 0.12 10.12 18.22
CA VAL A 81 -0.27 11.29 19.01
C VAL A 81 -1.80 11.39 19.01
N PRO A 82 -2.45 11.41 20.18
CA PRO A 82 -3.91 11.48 20.24
C PRO A 82 -4.41 12.81 19.69
N HIS A 83 -5.45 12.75 18.86
CA HIS A 83 -6.14 13.92 18.32
C HIS A 83 -7.65 13.68 18.40
N VAL A 84 -8.37 14.57 19.10
CA VAL A 84 -9.78 14.34 19.49
C VAL A 84 -10.81 14.58 18.39
N THR A 85 -10.45 15.35 17.36
CA THR A 85 -11.30 15.63 16.20
C THR A 85 -10.65 15.12 14.92
N ILE A 86 -11.40 15.03 13.82
CA ILE A 86 -10.82 14.73 12.52
C ILE A 86 -10.55 16.05 11.80
N GLY A 87 -9.30 16.32 11.47
CA GLY A 87 -8.94 17.52 10.70
C GLY A 87 -9.56 17.49 9.30
N LYS A 88 -9.88 18.68 8.77
CA LYS A 88 -10.51 18.84 7.45
C LYS A 88 -9.76 18.08 6.33
N VAL A 89 -8.43 18.20 6.29
CA VAL A 89 -7.59 17.53 5.28
C VAL A 89 -7.70 16.01 5.34
N CYS A 90 -7.73 15.43 6.55
CA CYS A 90 -7.89 13.99 6.74
C CYS A 90 -9.28 13.53 6.30
N LEU A 91 -10.32 14.32 6.62
CA LEU A 91 -11.70 14.01 6.21
C LEU A 91 -11.86 14.08 4.69
N GLU A 92 -11.37 15.15 4.06
CA GLU A 92 -11.37 15.30 2.60
C GLU A 92 -10.63 14.12 1.94
N SER A 93 -9.44 13.76 2.42
CA SER A 93 -8.68 12.63 1.89
C SER A 93 -9.43 11.29 2.06
N ALA A 94 -10.14 11.09 3.17
CA ALA A 94 -10.88 9.86 3.42
C ALA A 94 -12.05 9.68 2.45
N VAL A 95 -12.73 10.78 2.08
CA VAL A 95 -13.87 10.73 1.14
C VAL A 95 -13.45 10.71 -0.34
N GLU A 96 -12.16 10.84 -0.64
CA GLU A 96 -11.64 10.67 -2.00
C GLU A 96 -11.55 9.20 -2.43
N LEU A 97 -11.44 8.24 -1.51
CA LEU A 97 -11.26 6.82 -1.86
C LEU A 97 -12.34 6.28 -2.81
N PRO A 98 -13.66 6.47 -2.55
CA PRO A 98 -14.70 6.02 -3.48
C PRO A 98 -14.57 6.64 -4.88
N LYS A 99 -14.12 7.90 -4.97
CA LYS A 99 -13.91 8.59 -6.26
C LYS A 99 -12.73 7.99 -7.00
N ILE A 100 -11.63 7.71 -6.30
CA ILE A 100 -10.44 7.08 -6.88
C ILE A 100 -10.80 5.70 -7.45
N LEU A 101 -11.54 4.88 -6.68
CA LEU A 101 -11.97 3.55 -7.14
C LEU A 101 -12.89 3.63 -8.37
N CYS A 102 -13.84 4.57 -8.38
CA CYS A 102 -14.71 4.77 -9.52
C CYS A 102 -13.92 5.25 -10.76
N GLN A 103 -12.93 6.12 -10.56
CA GLN A 103 -12.08 6.62 -11.63
C GLN A 103 -11.20 5.50 -12.21
N GLU A 104 -10.62 4.65 -11.37
CA GLU A 104 -9.83 3.49 -11.80
C GLU A 104 -10.65 2.53 -12.68
N GLU A 105 -11.89 2.24 -12.26
CA GLU A 105 -12.82 1.41 -13.03
C GLU A 105 -13.19 2.06 -14.37
N GLN A 106 -13.53 3.36 -14.36
CA GLN A 106 -13.84 4.09 -15.59
C GLN A 106 -12.65 4.12 -16.55
N ASP A 107 -11.42 4.26 -16.06
CA ASP A 107 -10.23 4.26 -16.90
C ASP A 107 -9.92 2.87 -17.44
N ALA A 108 -10.12 1.81 -16.66
CA ALA A 108 -10.05 0.44 -17.14
C ALA A 108 -11.08 0.18 -18.25
N TYR A 109 -12.33 0.59 -18.03
CA TYR A 109 -13.41 0.50 -19.01
C TYR A 109 -13.06 1.26 -20.29
N ARG A 110 -12.61 2.53 -20.20
CA ARG A 110 -12.24 3.35 -21.35
C ARG A 110 -11.13 2.71 -22.19
N ARG A 111 -10.12 2.11 -21.55
CA ARG A 111 -9.06 1.38 -22.24
C ARG A 111 -9.62 0.24 -23.08
N ILE A 112 -10.54 -0.56 -22.52
CA ILE A 112 -11.17 -1.68 -23.24
C ILE A 112 -12.12 -1.18 -24.34
N HIS A 113 -12.95 -0.18 -24.04
CA HIS A 113 -13.90 0.39 -24.98
C HIS A 113 -13.22 1.08 -26.19
N SER A 114 -11.96 1.53 -26.02
CA SER A 114 -11.16 2.07 -27.14
C SER A 114 -10.83 1.03 -28.22
N LEU A 115 -10.98 -0.27 -27.93
CA LEU A 115 -10.76 -1.34 -28.89
C LEU A 115 -11.95 -1.45 -29.87
N THR A 116 -11.74 -0.96 -31.08
CA THR A 116 -12.78 -0.85 -32.11
C THR A 116 -13.28 -2.19 -32.67
N HIS A 117 -12.50 -3.26 -32.51
CA HIS A 117 -12.75 -4.58 -33.12
C HIS A 117 -13.58 -5.54 -32.24
N LEU A 118 -14.04 -5.10 -31.06
CA LEU A 118 -14.85 -5.94 -30.18
C LEU A 118 -16.27 -6.12 -30.72
N ASP A 119 -16.78 -7.35 -30.69
CA ASP A 119 -18.15 -7.66 -31.05
C ASP A 119 -19.15 -7.13 -29.99
N SER A 120 -20.42 -7.06 -30.39
CA SER A 120 -21.47 -6.47 -29.56
C SER A 120 -21.76 -7.29 -28.29
N VAL A 121 -21.56 -8.61 -28.30
CA VAL A 121 -21.79 -9.46 -27.12
C VAL A 121 -20.70 -9.19 -26.09
N THR A 122 -19.43 -9.11 -26.51
CA THR A 122 -18.33 -8.71 -25.62
C THR A 122 -18.50 -7.30 -25.07
N LYS A 123 -19.01 -6.35 -25.85
CA LYS A 123 -19.31 -4.99 -25.35
C LYS A 123 -20.40 -4.98 -24.27
N ILE A 124 -21.44 -5.79 -24.41
CA ILE A 124 -22.51 -5.92 -23.39
C ILE A 124 -21.97 -6.57 -22.11
N HIS A 125 -21.16 -7.63 -22.25
CA HIS A 125 -20.53 -8.30 -21.11
C HIS A 125 -19.61 -7.36 -20.33
N ASN A 126 -18.80 -6.55 -21.02
CA ASN A 126 -17.88 -5.60 -20.40
C ASN A 126 -18.58 -4.33 -19.87
N GLY A 127 -19.86 -4.12 -20.18
CA GLY A 127 -20.65 -2.98 -19.72
C GLY A 127 -21.66 -3.30 -18.62
N SER A 128 -21.80 -4.59 -18.25
CA SER A 128 -22.62 -5.06 -17.12
C SER A 128 -21.80 -5.14 -15.85
#